data_AF-A0A7X9IQP8-F1
#
_entry.id   AF-A0A7X9IQP8-F1
#
_cell.length_a   1.000
_cell.length_b   1.000
_cell.length_c   1.000
_cell.angle_alpha   90.00
_cell.angle_beta   90.00
_cell.angle_gamma   90.00
#
_symmetry.space_group_name_H-M   'P 1'
#
loop_
_entity.id
_entity.type
_entity.pdbx_description
1 polymer ?
#
loop_
_entity_poly.entity_id
_entity_poly.type
_entity_poly.pdbx_seq_one_letter_code
_entity_poly.pdbx_strand_id
1 'polypeptide(L)'
;MRSKKRYFFTSHMLRKLFTTTLYKAKVDELPINWMLGHKINPITESYFKADIKSLKQHYLKALNELSLEKIKVKTVTTREYDYIINDSKNKDEKIATLEKKLEEMSERNKLIDEKLNKILTNETVLKELNKR
;
A
#
# COMPACT_ATOMS: atom_id res chain seq x y z
N MET A 1 -29.02 -50.88 -14.28
CA MET A 1 -27.88 -49.96 -14.43
C MET A 1 -28.30 -48.57 -13.92
N ARG A 2 -27.79 -48.11 -12.78
CA ARG A 2 -28.05 -46.73 -12.30
C ARG A 2 -27.16 -45.77 -13.10
N SER A 3 -27.74 -44.94 -13.95
CA SER A 3 -26.97 -43.84 -14.58
C SER A 3 -26.55 -42.88 -13.47
N LYS A 4 -25.25 -42.81 -13.22
CA LYS A 4 -24.68 -41.97 -12.16
C LYS A 4 -24.78 -40.54 -12.66
N LYS A 5 -25.79 -39.78 -12.19
CA LYS A 5 -25.90 -38.33 -12.43
C LYS A 5 -24.55 -37.69 -12.07
N ARG A 6 -23.72 -37.39 -13.08
CA ARG A 6 -22.50 -36.60 -12.89
C ARG A 6 -22.95 -35.17 -12.71
N TYR A 7 -22.79 -34.65 -11.50
CA TYR A 7 -22.99 -33.23 -11.26
C TYR A 7 -21.95 -32.45 -12.07
N PHE A 8 -22.42 -31.48 -12.87
CA PHE A 8 -21.56 -30.58 -13.66
C PHE A 8 -20.61 -29.77 -12.78
N PHE A 9 -21.02 -29.53 -11.53
CA PHE A 9 -20.25 -28.78 -10.54
C PHE A 9 -20.16 -29.58 -9.24
N THR A 10 -18.94 -29.75 -8.71
CA THR A 10 -18.70 -30.51 -7.48
C THR A 10 -17.81 -29.73 -6.52
N SER A 11 -17.91 -30.02 -5.22
CA SER A 11 -17.04 -29.42 -4.20
C SER A 11 -15.55 -29.68 -4.47
N HIS A 12 -15.22 -30.82 -5.09
CA HIS A 12 -13.85 -31.12 -5.51
C HIS A 12 -13.37 -30.16 -6.62
N MET A 13 -14.24 -29.80 -7.57
CA MET A 13 -13.89 -28.82 -8.61
C MET A 13 -13.64 -27.43 -8.00
N LEU A 14 -14.45 -27.02 -7.03
CA LEU A 14 -14.23 -25.78 -6.27
C LEU A 14 -12.89 -25.81 -5.51
N ARG A 15 -12.58 -26.91 -4.83
CA ARG A 15 -11.29 -27.09 -4.13
C ARG A 15 -10.11 -27.00 -5.11
N LYS A 16 -10.23 -27.65 -6.27
CA LYS A 16 -9.20 -27.58 -7.32
C LYS A 16 -9.03 -26.15 -7.82
N LEU A 17 -10.13 -25.46 -8.14
CA LEU A 17 -10.10 -24.05 -8.56
C LEU A 17 -9.37 -23.19 -7.52
N PHE A 18 -9.77 -23.31 -6.25
CA PHE A 18 -9.15 -22.60 -5.13
C PHE A 18 -7.63 -22.79 -5.09
N THR A 19 -7.17 -24.04 -5.14
CA THR A 19 -5.73 -24.34 -5.14
C THR A 19 -5.01 -23.77 -6.35
N THR A 20 -5.55 -23.94 -7.55
CA THR A 20 -4.91 -23.46 -8.77
C THR A 20 -4.81 -21.95 -8.82
N THR A 21 -5.81 -21.25 -8.27
CA THR A 21 -5.80 -19.79 -8.19
C THR A 21 -4.75 -19.31 -7.20
N LEU A 22 -4.63 -19.97 -6.04
CA LEU A 22 -3.57 -19.64 -5.07
C LEU A 22 -2.16 -19.90 -5.62
N TYR A 23 -1.96 -21.00 -6.35
CA TYR A 23 -0.69 -21.26 -7.03
C TYR A 23 -0.36 -20.20 -8.09
N LYS A 24 -1.35 -19.75 -8.88
CA LYS A 24 -1.17 -18.64 -9.83
C LYS A 24 -0.79 -17.34 -9.15
N ALA A 25 -1.34 -17.08 -7.97
CA ALA A 25 -0.99 -15.95 -7.11
C ALA A 25 0.38 -16.09 -6.40
N LYS A 26 1.19 -17.10 -6.77
CA LYS A 26 2.52 -17.39 -6.19
C LYS A 26 2.48 -17.64 -4.68
N VAL A 27 1.43 -18.29 -4.19
CA VAL A 27 1.36 -18.77 -2.82
C VAL A 27 2.00 -20.16 -2.75
N ASP A 28 2.88 -20.36 -1.76
CA ASP A 28 3.55 -21.63 -1.56
C ASP A 28 2.58 -22.76 -1.18
N GLU A 29 2.97 -24.00 -1.48
CA GLU A 29 2.16 -25.20 -1.22
C GLU A 29 1.80 -25.35 0.27
N LEU A 30 2.70 -24.96 1.17
CA LEU A 30 2.50 -25.10 2.60
C LEU A 30 1.33 -24.24 3.12
N PRO A 31 1.27 -22.91 2.88
CA PRO A 31 0.08 -22.10 3.14
C PRO A 31 -1.21 -22.64 2.51
N ILE A 32 -1.15 -23.15 1.28
CA ILE A 32 -2.31 -23.71 0.57
C ILE A 32 -2.82 -24.95 1.30
N ASN A 33 -1.93 -25.87 1.64
CA ASN A 33 -2.26 -27.09 2.39
C ASN A 33 -2.83 -26.76 3.78
N TRP A 34 -2.29 -25.73 4.45
CA TRP A 34 -2.85 -25.19 5.69
C TRP A 34 -4.29 -24.69 5.49
N MET A 35 -4.55 -23.84 4.47
CA MET A 35 -5.89 -23.32 4.18
C MET A 35 -6.91 -24.42 3.84
N LEU A 36 -6.45 -25.50 3.23
CA LEU A 36 -7.26 -26.66 2.89
C LEU A 36 -7.49 -27.64 4.06
N GLY A 37 -6.80 -27.43 5.18
CA GLY A 37 -6.80 -28.37 6.30
C GLY A 37 -6.16 -29.72 5.96
N HIS A 38 -5.21 -29.75 5.03
CA HIS A 38 -4.45 -30.97 4.72
C HIS A 38 -3.46 -31.27 5.85
N LYS A 39 -3.19 -32.56 6.07
CA LYS A 39 -2.16 -32.99 7.01
C LYS A 39 -0.79 -32.57 6.47
N ILE A 40 -0.08 -31.76 7.23
CA ILE A 40 1.28 -31.32 6.92
C ILE A 40 2.26 -32.24 7.63
N ASN A 41 3.45 -32.40 7.06
CA ASN A 41 4.49 -33.19 7.70
C ASN A 41 4.86 -32.53 9.06
N PRO A 42 4.80 -33.27 10.18
CA PRO A 42 5.04 -32.74 11.52
C PRO A 42 6.42 -32.08 11.67
N ILE A 43 7.42 -32.53 10.89
CA ILE A 43 8.75 -31.93 10.88
C ILE A 43 8.65 -30.49 10.34
N THR A 44 8.05 -30.30 9.17
CA THR A 44 7.85 -28.96 8.57
C THR A 44 6.88 -28.08 9.35
N GLU A 45 5.87 -28.66 10.00
CA GLU A 45 4.89 -27.94 10.82
C GLU A 45 5.55 -27.23 12.01
N SER A 46 6.54 -27.87 12.63
CA SER A 46 7.26 -27.30 13.78
C SER A 46 8.04 -26.02 13.44
N TYR A 47 8.60 -25.95 12.23
CA TYR A 47 9.35 -24.78 11.74
C TYR A 47 8.45 -23.70 11.13
N PHE A 48 7.28 -24.09 10.65
CA PHE A 48 6.30 -23.21 10.02
C PHE A 48 4.96 -23.29 10.74
N LYS A 49 4.91 -22.81 12.00
CA LYS A 49 3.63 -22.40 12.59
C LYS A 49 3.09 -21.29 11.71
N ALA A 50 2.14 -21.63 10.83
CA ALA A 50 1.58 -20.69 9.89
C ALA A 50 0.93 -19.54 10.67
N ASP A 51 1.55 -18.36 10.64
CA ASP A 51 0.97 -17.17 11.22
C ASP A 51 -0.35 -16.88 10.49
N ILE A 52 -1.45 -16.85 11.25
CA ILE A 52 -2.79 -16.60 10.74
C ILE A 52 -2.82 -15.29 9.93
N LYS A 53 -2.04 -14.28 10.33
CA LYS A 53 -1.94 -13.01 9.60
C LYS A 53 -1.31 -13.20 8.24
N SER A 54 -0.23 -13.98 8.16
CA SER A 54 0.43 -14.33 6.90
C SER A 54 -0.50 -15.13 5.98
N LEU A 55 -1.19 -16.16 6.50
CA LEU A 55 -2.19 -16.91 5.73
C LEU A 55 -3.28 -16.00 5.17
N LYS A 56 -3.81 -15.08 5.99
CA LYS A 56 -4.79 -14.09 5.54
C LYS A 56 -4.22 -13.22 4.41
N GLN A 57 -2.98 -12.76 4.50
CA GLN A 57 -2.35 -11.98 3.44
C GLN A 57 -2.22 -12.78 2.13
N HIS A 58 -1.82 -14.05 2.19
CA HIS A 58 -1.75 -14.93 1.03
C HIS A 58 -3.14 -15.13 0.39
N TYR A 59 -4.17 -15.34 1.21
CA TYR A 59 -5.55 -15.44 0.73
C TYR A 59 -6.02 -14.13 0.05
N LEU A 60 -5.74 -12.98 0.66
CA LEU A 60 -6.12 -11.68 0.11
C LEU A 60 -5.48 -11.38 -1.25
N LYS A 61 -4.26 -11.89 -1.52
CA LYS A 61 -3.61 -11.74 -2.84
C LYS A 61 -4.41 -12.44 -3.95
N ALA A 62 -4.96 -13.62 -3.67
CA ALA A 62 -5.73 -14.40 -4.64
C ALA A 62 -7.23 -14.08 -4.62
N LEU A 63 -7.72 -13.31 -3.63
CA LEU A 63 -9.15 -13.10 -3.40
C LEU A 63 -9.88 -12.53 -4.62
N ASN A 64 -9.26 -11.60 -5.34
CA ASN A 64 -9.85 -11.02 -6.55
C ASN A 64 -10.05 -12.07 -7.66
N GLU A 65 -9.14 -13.03 -7.80
CA GLU A 65 -9.24 -14.11 -8.79
C GLU A 65 -10.17 -15.24 -8.34
N LEU A 66 -10.32 -15.43 -7.02
CA LEU A 66 -11.25 -16.40 -6.44
C LEU A 66 -12.71 -15.92 -6.53
N SER A 67 -12.91 -14.63 -6.79
CA SER A 67 -14.21 -13.99 -6.76
C SER A 67 -14.73 -13.76 -8.17
N LEU A 68 -16.04 -13.92 -8.35
CA LEU A 68 -16.70 -13.67 -9.64
C LEU A 68 -16.80 -12.17 -9.94
N GLU A 69 -16.77 -11.34 -8.91
CA GLU A 69 -16.89 -9.88 -9.00
C GLU A 69 -15.67 -9.18 -8.39
N LYS A 70 -15.49 -7.89 -8.74
CA LYS A 70 -14.43 -7.06 -8.16
C LYS A 70 -14.73 -6.78 -6.69
N ILE A 71 -13.90 -7.29 -5.79
CA ILE A 71 -14.08 -7.12 -4.35
C ILE A 71 -13.33 -5.87 -3.85
N LYS A 72 -14.00 -5.10 -2.99
CA LYS A 72 -13.37 -4.08 -2.14
C LYS A 72 -13.22 -4.63 -0.72
N VAL A 73 -12.00 -4.95 -0.32
CA VAL A 73 -11.70 -5.38 1.05
C VAL A 73 -11.62 -4.13 1.93
N LYS A 74 -12.48 -4.06 2.95
CA LYS A 74 -12.42 -3.04 3.99
C LYS A 74 -12.00 -3.70 5.29
N THR A 75 -11.00 -3.13 5.96
CA THR A 75 -10.72 -3.48 7.35
C THR A 75 -11.77 -2.82 8.22
N VAL A 76 -12.48 -3.61 9.03
CA VAL A 76 -13.40 -3.05 10.03
C VAL A 76 -12.57 -2.70 11.25
N THR A 77 -12.48 -1.40 11.51
CA THR A 77 -11.71 -0.77 12.59
C THR A 77 -12.66 0.02 13.47
N THR A 78 -12.18 0.48 14.63
CA THR A 78 -12.94 1.41 15.46
C THR A 78 -12.98 2.79 14.80
N ARG A 79 -14.06 3.55 15.03
CA ARG A 79 -14.20 4.92 14.47
C ARG A 79 -13.02 5.82 14.85
N GLU A 80 -12.49 5.64 16.05
CA GLU A 80 -11.33 6.39 16.56
C GLU A 80 -10.06 6.07 15.78
N TYR A 81 -9.85 4.79 15.45
CA TYR A 81 -8.70 4.38 14.65
C TYR A 81 -8.78 4.96 13.23
N ASP A 82 -9.96 4.93 12.61
CA ASP A 82 -10.17 5.52 11.29
C ASP A 82 -9.93 7.04 11.29
N TYR A 83 -10.37 7.71 12.35
CA TYR A 83 -10.12 9.14 12.55
C TYR A 83 -8.62 9.43 12.65
N ILE A 84 -7.87 8.68 13.47
CA ILE A 84 -6.43 8.86 13.66
C ILE A 84 -5.67 8.65 12.34
N ILE A 85 -6.00 7.60 11.59
CA ILE A 85 -5.36 7.34 10.30
C ILE A 85 -5.64 8.46 9.30
N ASN A 86 -6.88 8.96 9.25
CA ASN A 86 -7.25 10.05 8.34
C ASN A 86 -6.61 11.39 8.75
N ASP A 87 -6.57 11.69 10.05
CA ASP A 87 -5.90 12.87 10.59
C ASP A 87 -4.40 12.84 10.34
N SER A 88 -3.75 11.67 10.50
CA SER A 88 -2.33 11.49 10.15
C SER A 88 -2.08 11.80 8.68
N LYS A 89 -2.88 11.23 7.76
CA LYS A 89 -2.74 11.49 6.32
C LYS A 89 -2.90 12.97 5.97
N ASN A 90 -3.91 13.63 6.55
CA ASN A 90 -4.14 15.06 6.32
C ASN A 90 -2.97 15.91 6.83
N LYS A 91 -2.36 15.53 7.95
CA LYS A 91 -1.16 16.21 8.48
C LYS A 91 0.03 16.00 7.56
N ASP A 92 0.26 14.77 7.08
CA ASP A 92 1.36 14.47 6.16
C ASP A 92 1.23 15.25 4.84
N GLU A 93 0.03 15.32 4.27
CA GLU A 93 -0.25 16.14 3.08
C GLU A 93 0.01 17.62 3.35
N LYS A 94 -0.41 18.13 4.52
CA LYS A 94 -0.18 19.52 4.90
C LYS A 94 1.31 19.82 5.09
N ILE A 95 2.07 18.91 5.71
CA ILE A 95 3.52 19.02 5.87
C ILE A 95 4.18 19.09 4.49
N ALA A 96 3.86 18.16 3.58
CA ALA A 96 4.41 18.18 2.22
C ALA A 96 4.10 19.50 1.48
N THR A 97 2.90 20.07 1.66
CA THR A 97 2.58 21.37 1.05
C THR A 97 3.35 22.54 1.67
N LEU A 98 3.62 22.49 2.97
CA LEU A 98 4.37 23.53 3.68
C LEU A 98 5.86 23.47 3.33
N GLU A 99 6.43 22.27 3.25
CA GLU A 99 7.81 22.05 2.81
C GLU A 99 8.03 22.60 1.41
N LYS A 100 7.13 22.30 0.46
CA LYS A 100 7.20 22.86 -0.89
C LYS A 100 7.15 24.40 -0.89
N LYS A 101 6.25 24.99 -0.08
CA LYS A 101 6.15 26.46 0.04
C LYS A 101 7.42 27.07 0.65
N LEU A 102 8.03 26.41 1.63
CA LEU A 102 9.28 26.84 2.24
C LEU A 102 10.42 26.80 1.22
N GLU A 103 10.50 25.75 0.42
CA GLU A 103 11.49 25.63 -0.66
C GLU A 103 11.31 26.76 -1.68
N GLU A 104 10.10 26.97 -2.19
CA GLU A 104 9.78 28.07 -3.11
C GLU A 104 10.11 29.46 -2.52
N MET A 105 9.83 29.67 -1.23
CA MET A 105 10.15 30.91 -0.54
C MET A 105 11.66 31.10 -0.39
N SER A 106 12.39 30.04 -0.08
CA SER A 106 13.85 30.08 0.04
C SER A 106 14.51 30.44 -1.28
N GLU A 107 14.04 29.88 -2.40
CA GLU A 107 14.53 30.20 -3.74
C GLU A 107 14.22 31.64 -4.13
N ARG A 108 13.01 32.14 -3.80
CA ARG A 108 12.67 33.56 -4.01
C ARG A 108 13.58 34.49 -3.22
N ASN A 109 13.90 34.16 -1.97
CA ASN A 109 14.77 34.98 -1.14
C ASN A 109 16.18 35.04 -1.72
N LYS A 110 16.76 33.92 -2.16
CA LYS A 110 18.06 33.90 -2.85
C LYS A 110 18.07 34.82 -4.07
N LEU A 111 17.04 34.75 -4.91
CA LEU A 111 16.93 35.61 -6.10
C LEU A 111 16.79 37.10 -5.74
N ILE A 112 16.10 37.42 -4.64
CA ILE A 112 15.99 38.78 -4.14
C ILE A 112 17.37 39.27 -3.67
N ASP A 113 18.09 38.48 -2.89
CA ASP A 113 19.42 38.81 -2.40
C ASP A 113 20.41 39.03 -3.56
N GLU A 114 20.38 38.17 -4.59
CA GLU A 114 21.18 38.35 -5.81
C GLU A 114 20.85 39.66 -6.55
N LYS A 115 19.56 40.00 -6.67
CA LYS A 115 19.13 41.24 -7.32
C LYS A 115 19.52 42.47 -6.50
N LEU A 116 19.36 42.42 -5.19
CA LEU A 116 19.77 43.49 -4.28
C LEU A 116 21.28 43.76 -4.38
N ASN A 117 22.09 42.70 -4.40
CA ASN A 117 23.54 42.82 -4.58
C ASN A 117 23.88 43.51 -5.92
N LYS A 118 23.23 43.13 -7.03
CA LYS A 118 23.44 43.78 -8.34
C LYS A 118 23.09 45.27 -8.32
N ILE A 119 22.02 45.64 -7.63
CA ILE A 119 21.59 47.05 -7.50
C ILE A 119 22.58 47.83 -6.64
N LEU A 120 23.03 47.27 -5.52
CA LEU A 120 24.00 47.90 -4.61
C LEU A 120 25.39 48.05 -5.23
N THR A 121 25.78 47.18 -6.15
CA THR A 121 27.06 47.31 -6.90
C THR A 121 27.02 48.38 -8.00
N ASN A 122 25.86 48.97 -8.29
CA ASN A 122 25.75 50.01 -9.31
C ASN A 122 26.15 51.39 -8.74
N GLU A 123 27.24 51.96 -9.27
CA GLU A 123 27.83 53.22 -8.80
C GLU A 123 26.87 54.42 -8.83
N THR A 124 25.88 54.44 -9.73
CA THR A 124 24.91 55.54 -9.80
C THR A 124 23.94 55.53 -8.62
N VAL A 125 23.54 54.35 -8.17
CA VAL A 125 22.60 54.15 -7.05
C VAL A 125 23.29 54.41 -5.71
N LEU A 126 24.55 53.98 -5.57
CA LEU A 126 25.37 54.30 -4.38
C LEU A 126 25.56 55.80 -4.17
N LYS A 127 25.73 56.55 -5.26
CA LYS A 127 25.89 58.02 -5.23
C LYS A 127 24.60 58.76 -4.83
N GLU A 128 23.42 58.23 -5.13
CA GLU A 128 22.14 58.80 -4.69
C GLU A 128 21.79 58.44 -3.24
N LEU A 129 22.13 57.22 -2.79
CA LEU A 129 21.91 56.79 -1.41
C LEU A 129 22.80 57.52 -0.40
N ASN A 130 24.07 57.77 -0.75
CA ASN A 130 25.01 58.56 0.07
C ASN A 130 24.80 60.08 -0.03
N LYS A 131 23.76 60.54 -0.73
CA LYS A 131 23.43 61.97 -0.91
C LYS A 131 22.44 62.51 0.13
N ARG A 132 22.02 61.68 1.09
CA ARG A 132 21.29 62.08 2.30
C ARG A 132 22.24 62.17 3.48
#